data_AF-A9UPY0-F1
#
_entry.id   AF-A9UPY0-F1
#
_cell.length_a   1.000
_cell.length_b   1.000
_cell.length_c   1.000
_cell.angle_alpha   90.00
_cell.angle_beta   90.00
_cell.angle_gamma   90.00
#
_symmetry.space_group_name_H-M   'P 1'
#
loop_
_entity.id
_entity.type
_entity.pdbx_description
1 polymer ?
#
loop_
_entity_poly.entity_id
_entity_poly.type
_entity_poly.pdbx_seq_one_letter_code
_entity_poly.pdbx_strand_id
1 'polypeptide(L)'
;MLKLGQVVIALCAAALLVQANEDDLQYCDCIVDVNCDDSAAITEAMQTLEANDCASNCGTEICSKAFFYAQAHHDHCLTSKLPAGIEELHDFEGICTECYIEREHDDSLPTCASYECTSEAAATSAFNYLAANCSSDCSPTECQTSFQTLRAAHDGCDHDDVPEAAEQGLHDFEDLCAAYDCNVEHDHDHDHDHDHDHDHDDHTCAASRSGTLAWIPLGVAAVVGVAFM
;
A
#
# COMPACT_ATOMS: atom_id res chain seq x y z
N MET A 1 -53.13 22.16 31.95
CA MET A 1 -52.55 20.90 31.43
C MET A 1 -51.44 21.27 30.47
N LEU A 2 -50.18 21.24 30.93
CA LEU A 2 -48.98 21.44 30.09
C LEU A 2 -48.48 20.07 29.61
N LYS A 3 -48.16 19.93 28.32
CA LYS A 3 -46.94 19.24 27.86
C LYS A 3 -46.45 19.87 26.56
N LEU A 4 -45.38 20.65 26.69
CA LEU A 4 -44.38 20.91 25.65
C LEU A 4 -43.60 19.61 25.40
N GLY A 5 -43.21 19.35 24.16
CA GLY A 5 -42.31 18.26 23.79
C GLY A 5 -41.83 18.36 22.34
N GLN A 6 -40.80 19.19 22.14
CA GLN A 6 -39.59 18.97 21.32
C GLN A 6 -39.80 18.47 19.87
N VAL A 7 -39.76 19.35 18.86
CA VAL A 7 -38.54 19.81 18.16
C VAL A 7 -37.67 18.64 17.68
N VAL A 8 -37.99 18.11 16.50
CA VAL A 8 -37.10 17.22 15.74
C VAL A 8 -36.22 18.13 14.88
N ILE A 9 -34.97 18.29 15.31
CA ILE A 9 -33.91 18.95 14.54
C ILE A 9 -33.44 17.98 13.46
N ALA A 10 -33.34 18.50 12.24
CA ALA A 10 -32.81 17.83 11.07
C ALA A 10 -31.34 17.45 11.24
N LEU A 11 -30.95 16.29 10.69
CA LEU A 11 -29.59 16.03 10.25
C LEU A 11 -29.65 15.50 8.81
N CYS A 12 -29.40 16.40 7.87
CA CYS A 12 -28.97 16.06 6.53
C CYS A 12 -27.60 15.36 6.66
N ALA A 13 -27.56 14.05 6.48
CA ALA A 13 -26.34 13.39 6.08
C ALA A 13 -26.13 13.71 4.59
N ALA A 14 -25.40 14.79 4.32
CA ALA A 14 -24.80 14.99 3.02
C ALA A 14 -23.71 13.92 2.88
N ALA A 15 -24.01 12.86 2.13
CA ALA A 15 -22.98 12.00 1.58
C ALA A 15 -22.17 12.86 0.61
N LEU A 16 -21.06 13.44 1.08
CA LEU A 16 -19.96 13.81 0.20
C LEU A 16 -19.31 12.49 -0.25
N LEU A 17 -19.90 11.88 -1.28
CA LEU A 17 -19.12 11.04 -2.18
C LEU A 17 -18.24 12.02 -2.96
N VAL A 18 -17.01 12.22 -2.49
CA VAL A 18 -15.94 12.65 -3.39
C VAL A 18 -15.82 11.51 -4.39
N GLN A 19 -16.25 11.76 -5.62
CA GLN A 19 -15.85 10.94 -6.75
C GLN A 19 -14.36 11.24 -6.91
N ALA A 20 -13.51 10.36 -6.37
CA ALA A 20 -12.13 10.31 -6.80
C ALA A 20 -12.19 9.95 -8.29
N ASN A 21 -11.59 10.79 -9.14
CA ASN A 21 -11.31 10.38 -10.50
C ASN A 21 -10.35 9.19 -10.42
N GLU A 22 -10.61 8.16 -11.22
CA GLU A 22 -9.80 6.93 -11.26
C GLU A 22 -8.38 7.17 -11.83
N ASP A 23 -8.02 8.42 -12.16
CA ASP A 23 -6.76 8.80 -12.78
C ASP A 23 -5.78 9.54 -11.82
N ASP A 24 -6.15 9.77 -10.56
CA ASP A 24 -5.23 10.33 -9.55
C ASP A 24 -4.80 9.20 -8.58
N LEU A 25 -3.65 8.56 -8.84
CA LEU A 25 -3.05 7.60 -7.91
C LEU A 25 -2.94 8.25 -6.53
N GLN A 26 -3.54 7.65 -5.52
CA GLN A 26 -3.46 8.16 -4.16
C GLN A 26 -2.10 7.78 -3.58
N TYR A 27 -1.29 8.76 -3.16
CA TYR A 27 0.01 8.46 -2.53
C TYR A 27 -0.18 7.92 -1.10
N CYS A 28 0.46 6.79 -0.77
CA CYS A 28 0.26 6.11 0.51
C CYS A 28 0.76 6.94 1.71
N ASP A 29 1.88 7.65 1.56
CA ASP A 29 2.47 8.50 2.61
C ASP A 29 1.56 9.68 3.01
N CYS A 30 0.60 10.03 2.15
CA CYS A 30 -0.46 10.98 2.44
C CYS A 30 -1.65 10.38 3.20
N ILE A 31 -1.73 9.05 3.29
CA ILE A 31 -2.80 8.31 3.96
C ILE A 31 -2.30 7.77 5.32
N VAL A 32 -1.09 7.20 5.35
CA VAL A 32 -0.52 6.52 6.52
C VAL A 32 0.90 7.02 6.81
N ASP A 33 1.22 7.13 8.11
CA ASP A 33 2.60 7.38 8.54
C ASP A 33 3.35 6.02 8.52
N VAL A 34 4.31 5.84 7.62
CA VAL A 34 5.06 4.57 7.47
C VAL A 34 6.17 4.47 8.52
N ASN A 35 6.26 3.32 9.21
CA ASN A 35 7.31 3.00 10.16
C ASN A 35 7.76 1.54 9.98
N CYS A 36 8.84 1.35 9.21
CA CYS A 36 9.39 0.03 8.91
C CYS A 36 9.95 -0.74 10.12
N ASP A 37 10.03 -0.11 11.30
CA ASP A 37 10.42 -0.82 12.52
C ASP A 37 9.22 -1.38 13.32
N ASP A 38 7.97 -1.13 12.89
CA ASP A 38 6.74 -1.58 13.58
C ASP A 38 6.10 -2.83 12.96
N SER A 39 6.84 -3.93 12.92
CA SER A 39 6.35 -5.21 12.38
C SER A 39 5.11 -5.75 13.10
N ALA A 40 4.88 -5.35 14.36
CA ALA A 40 3.68 -5.72 15.11
C ALA A 40 2.44 -5.04 14.54
N ALA A 41 2.50 -3.74 14.23
CA ALA A 41 1.39 -3.02 13.61
C ALA A 41 1.10 -3.52 12.19
N ILE A 42 2.14 -3.85 11.40
CA ILE A 42 1.97 -4.43 10.07
C ILE A 42 1.25 -5.79 10.17
N THR A 43 1.67 -6.63 11.12
CA THR A 43 1.00 -7.93 11.38
C THR A 43 -0.46 -7.75 11.81
N GLU A 44 -0.76 -6.74 12.65
CA GLU A 44 -2.13 -6.45 13.07
C GLU A 44 -3.02 -5.98 11.91
N ALA A 45 -2.45 -5.22 10.96
CA ALA A 45 -3.16 -4.82 9.75
C ALA A 45 -3.55 -6.03 8.89
N MET A 46 -2.63 -6.96 8.63
CA MET A 46 -2.92 -8.22 7.91
C MET A 46 -3.99 -9.06 8.62
N GLN A 47 -3.87 -9.23 9.94
CA GLN A 47 -4.89 -9.95 10.73
C GLN A 47 -6.27 -9.26 10.67
N THR A 48 -6.29 -7.93 10.56
CA THR A 48 -7.53 -7.17 10.42
C THR A 48 -8.18 -7.44 9.07
N LEU A 49 -7.39 -7.53 8.00
CA LEU A 49 -7.89 -7.85 6.65
C LEU A 49 -8.55 -9.24 6.62
N GLU A 50 -7.88 -10.25 7.15
CA GLU A 50 -8.41 -11.61 7.23
C GLU A 50 -9.67 -11.69 8.11
N ALA A 51 -9.61 -11.13 9.33
CA ALA A 51 -10.68 -11.26 10.31
C ALA A 51 -12.01 -10.60 9.87
N ASN A 52 -11.94 -9.69 8.90
CA ASN A 52 -13.10 -8.96 8.38
C ASN A 52 -13.49 -9.37 6.96
N ASP A 53 -12.92 -10.45 6.40
CA ASP A 53 -13.23 -10.95 5.05
C ASP A 53 -13.04 -9.86 3.97
N CYS A 54 -11.97 -9.08 4.11
CA CYS A 54 -11.72 -7.91 3.25
C CYS A 54 -11.43 -8.29 1.78
N ALA A 55 -10.95 -9.51 1.53
CA ALA A 55 -10.77 -10.06 0.18
C ALA A 55 -12.10 -10.26 -0.56
N SER A 56 -13.23 -10.34 0.17
CA SER A 56 -14.56 -10.39 -0.45
C SER A 56 -15.19 -9.00 -0.60
N ASN A 57 -14.82 -8.05 0.27
CA ASN A 57 -15.37 -6.70 0.28
C ASN A 57 -14.48 -5.71 1.07
N CYS A 58 -13.72 -4.89 0.35
CA CYS A 58 -12.85 -3.90 0.96
C CYS A 58 -13.47 -2.50 1.15
N GLY A 59 -14.76 -2.33 0.81
CA GLY A 59 -15.44 -1.02 0.87
C GLY A 59 -15.77 -0.53 2.29
N THR A 60 -15.33 -1.22 3.33
CA THR A 60 -15.51 -0.78 4.72
C THR A 60 -14.31 0.02 5.19
N GLU A 61 -14.52 1.00 6.06
CA GLU A 61 -13.44 1.82 6.62
C GLU A 61 -12.37 0.96 7.33
N ILE A 62 -12.77 -0.17 7.93
CA ILE A 62 -11.84 -1.11 8.59
C ILE A 62 -10.93 -1.75 7.54
N CYS A 63 -11.50 -2.27 6.45
CA CYS A 63 -10.73 -2.92 5.40
C CYS A 63 -9.83 -1.93 4.66
N SER A 64 -10.36 -0.78 4.21
CA SER A 64 -9.55 0.18 3.45
C SER A 64 -8.38 0.70 4.26
N LYS A 65 -8.57 1.00 5.56
CA LYS A 65 -7.46 1.46 6.42
C LYS A 65 -6.43 0.38 6.69
N ALA A 66 -6.86 -0.86 6.95
CA ALA A 66 -5.94 -1.96 7.17
C ALA A 66 -5.14 -2.25 5.90
N PHE A 67 -5.78 -2.20 4.72
CA PHE A 67 -5.13 -2.41 3.44
C PHE A 67 -4.11 -1.30 3.14
N PHE A 68 -4.48 -0.03 3.21
CA PHE A 68 -3.53 1.06 3.02
C PHE A 68 -2.35 1.01 3.98
N TYR A 69 -2.58 0.59 5.23
CA TYR A 69 -1.48 0.43 6.17
C TYR A 69 -0.55 -0.73 5.76
N ALA A 70 -1.10 -1.89 5.41
CA ALA A 70 -0.30 -3.05 4.99
C ALA A 70 0.44 -2.77 3.68
N GLN A 71 -0.25 -2.28 2.65
CA GLN A 71 0.31 -1.92 1.35
C GLN A 71 1.42 -0.89 1.46
N ALA A 72 1.19 0.21 2.17
CA ALA A 72 2.23 1.25 2.29
C ALA A 72 3.51 0.74 2.92
N HIS A 73 3.43 -0.26 3.82
CA HIS A 73 4.63 -0.87 4.38
C HIS A 73 5.22 -1.93 3.45
N HIS A 74 4.39 -2.75 2.81
CA HIS A 74 4.82 -3.74 1.82
C HIS A 74 5.65 -3.11 0.70
N ASP A 75 5.12 -2.05 0.09
CA ASP A 75 5.72 -1.41 -1.07
C ASP A 75 6.93 -0.54 -0.68
N HIS A 76 6.87 0.11 0.50
CA HIS A 76 7.94 0.99 0.97
C HIS A 76 9.08 0.24 1.68
N CYS A 77 8.79 -0.59 2.67
CA CYS A 77 9.82 -1.09 3.56
C CYS A 77 10.68 -2.18 2.90
N LEU A 78 11.98 -2.17 3.17
CA LEU A 78 12.86 -3.27 2.73
C LEU A 78 12.34 -4.62 3.24
N THR A 79 12.36 -5.67 2.43
CA THR A 79 11.85 -7.03 2.76
C THR A 79 12.33 -7.52 4.14
N SER A 80 13.58 -7.22 4.51
CA SER A 80 14.17 -7.58 5.83
C SER A 80 13.46 -6.97 7.05
N LYS A 81 12.60 -5.97 6.86
CA LYS A 81 11.82 -5.25 7.87
C LYS A 81 10.38 -5.73 7.96
N LEU A 82 9.91 -6.45 6.94
CA LEU A 82 8.53 -6.88 6.85
C LEU A 82 8.27 -8.16 7.65
N PRO A 83 7.07 -8.31 8.24
CA PRO A 83 6.68 -9.56 8.88
C PRO A 83 6.44 -10.65 7.83
N ALA A 84 6.71 -11.90 8.20
CA ALA A 84 6.35 -13.04 7.36
C ALA A 84 4.84 -13.07 7.10
N GLY A 85 4.45 -13.36 5.85
CA GLY A 85 3.05 -13.39 5.42
C GLY A 85 2.50 -12.06 4.95
N ILE A 86 3.29 -10.96 4.95
CA ILE A 86 2.87 -9.71 4.30
C ILE A 86 2.55 -9.91 2.82
N GLU A 87 3.24 -10.84 2.16
CA GLU A 87 3.01 -11.21 0.75
C GLU A 87 1.61 -11.77 0.47
N GLU A 88 0.86 -12.15 1.52
CA GLU A 88 -0.56 -12.50 1.37
C GLU A 88 -1.43 -11.25 1.09
N LEU A 89 -0.84 -10.04 1.07
CA LEU A 89 -1.51 -8.79 0.71
C LEU A 89 -2.11 -8.84 -0.71
N HIS A 90 -1.46 -9.55 -1.63
CA HIS A 90 -1.95 -9.70 -3.00
C HIS A 90 -3.33 -10.38 -3.09
N ASP A 91 -3.77 -11.13 -2.07
CA ASP A 91 -5.13 -11.69 -2.02
C ASP A 91 -6.23 -10.59 -1.90
N PHE A 92 -5.85 -9.37 -1.56
CA PHE A 92 -6.75 -8.22 -1.39
C PHE A 92 -6.70 -7.22 -2.57
N GLU A 93 -5.72 -7.35 -3.45
CA GLU A 93 -5.55 -6.53 -4.66
C GLU A 93 -6.71 -6.74 -5.65
N GLY A 94 -7.02 -5.72 -6.45
CA GLY A 94 -8.20 -5.70 -7.32
C GLY A 94 -9.57 -5.66 -6.61
N ILE A 95 -9.60 -5.81 -5.28
CA ILE A 95 -10.79 -5.64 -4.43
C ILE A 95 -10.67 -4.39 -3.56
N CYS A 96 -9.49 -4.17 -2.99
CA CYS A 96 -9.13 -2.95 -2.30
C CYS A 96 -8.65 -1.88 -3.30
N THR A 97 -8.85 -0.61 -2.95
CA THR A 97 -8.22 0.49 -3.67
C THR A 97 -6.78 0.60 -3.23
N GLU A 98 -5.87 0.61 -4.19
CA GLU A 98 -4.43 0.71 -3.97
C GLU A 98 -3.97 2.16 -3.83
N CYS A 99 -2.80 2.31 -3.23
CA CYS A 99 -2.07 3.57 -3.16
C CYS A 99 -0.65 3.37 -3.69
N TYR A 100 0.02 4.44 -4.09
CA TYR A 100 1.40 4.39 -4.57
C TYR A 100 2.38 4.89 -3.51
N ILE A 101 3.49 4.18 -3.32
CA ILE A 101 4.65 4.65 -2.57
C ILE A 101 5.91 3.99 -3.10
N GLU A 102 6.98 4.76 -3.20
CA GLU A 102 8.27 4.25 -3.61
C GLU A 102 8.91 3.41 -2.51
N ARG A 103 9.67 2.39 -2.93
CA ARG A 103 10.47 1.58 -2.02
C ARG A 103 11.55 2.40 -1.32
N GLU A 104 11.80 2.10 -0.06
CA GLU A 104 12.86 2.67 0.77
C GLU A 104 14.23 2.43 0.13
N HIS A 105 15.03 3.49 0.04
CA HIS A 105 16.38 3.42 -0.50
C HIS A 105 17.35 2.72 0.47
N ASP A 106 18.14 1.77 -0.03
CA ASP A 106 19.24 1.15 0.71
C ASP A 106 20.59 1.67 0.19
N ASP A 107 21.25 2.52 0.99
CA ASP A 107 22.58 3.11 0.69
C ASP A 107 23.68 2.05 0.42
N SER A 108 23.47 0.79 0.80
CA SER A 108 24.41 -0.31 0.59
C SER A 108 24.23 -1.01 -0.76
N LEU A 109 23.13 -0.74 -1.47
CA LEU A 109 22.80 -1.35 -2.76
C LEU A 109 23.14 -0.40 -3.93
N PRO A 110 23.55 -0.94 -5.09
CA PRO A 110 23.74 -0.15 -6.30
C PRO A 110 22.38 0.28 -6.88
N THR A 111 22.38 1.26 -7.79
CA THR A 111 21.22 1.53 -8.65
C THR A 111 20.98 0.37 -9.62
N CYS A 112 19.71 0.00 -9.82
CA CYS A 112 19.29 -0.93 -10.87
C CYS A 112 19.61 -0.37 -12.26
N ALA A 113 19.69 -1.25 -13.26
CA ALA A 113 19.66 -0.78 -14.63
C ALA A 113 18.27 -0.19 -14.93
N SER A 114 18.22 0.90 -15.70
CA SER A 114 16.97 1.47 -16.20
C SER A 114 16.12 0.41 -16.88
N TYR A 115 14.84 0.38 -16.57
CA TYR A 115 13.85 -0.50 -17.17
C TYR A 115 12.81 0.32 -17.92
N GLU A 116 12.34 -0.18 -19.06
CA GLU A 116 11.35 0.51 -19.88
C GLU A 116 10.01 -0.23 -19.73
N CYS A 117 9.00 0.44 -19.17
CA CYS A 117 7.65 -0.10 -18.92
C CYS A 117 6.79 -0.23 -20.20
N THR A 118 7.43 -0.59 -21.31
CA THR A 118 6.77 -0.70 -22.62
C THR A 118 6.51 -2.15 -23.03
N SER A 119 7.02 -3.13 -22.27
CA SER A 119 6.78 -4.54 -22.52
C SER A 119 7.05 -5.45 -21.32
N GLU A 120 6.01 -6.19 -20.92
CA GLU A 120 6.04 -7.30 -19.96
C GLU A 120 7.05 -8.44 -20.27
N ALA A 121 7.52 -8.53 -21.52
CA ALA A 121 8.29 -9.71 -21.98
C ALA A 121 9.62 -9.87 -21.25
N ALA A 122 10.27 -8.76 -20.85
CA ALA A 122 11.53 -8.80 -20.12
C ALA A 122 11.33 -9.27 -18.67
N ALA A 123 10.33 -8.73 -17.95
CA ALA A 123 9.96 -9.19 -16.61
C ALA A 123 9.55 -10.66 -16.62
N THR A 124 8.69 -11.06 -17.56
CA THR A 124 8.29 -12.46 -17.76
C THR A 124 9.49 -13.38 -17.98
N SER A 125 10.44 -12.97 -18.82
CA SER A 125 11.61 -13.79 -19.13
C SER A 125 12.55 -13.91 -17.93
N ALA A 126 12.73 -12.82 -17.18
CA ALA A 126 13.53 -12.77 -15.97
C ALA A 126 12.95 -13.69 -14.89
N PHE A 127 11.65 -13.57 -14.59
CA PHE A 127 10.96 -14.45 -13.64
C PHE A 127 11.07 -15.92 -14.03
N ASN A 128 10.78 -16.27 -15.29
CA ASN A 128 10.88 -17.65 -15.77
C ASN A 128 12.30 -18.22 -15.63
N TYR A 129 13.34 -17.39 -15.83
CA TYR A 129 14.72 -17.81 -15.63
C TYR A 129 15.02 -18.09 -14.16
N LEU A 130 14.60 -17.21 -13.25
CA LEU A 130 14.77 -17.36 -11.81
C LEU A 130 14.08 -18.64 -11.30
N ALA A 131 12.80 -18.81 -11.63
CA ALA A 131 12.03 -19.98 -11.23
C ALA A 131 12.64 -21.31 -11.72
N ALA A 132 13.21 -21.32 -12.92
CA ALA A 132 13.80 -22.52 -13.50
C ALA A 132 15.21 -22.85 -12.97
N ASN A 133 16.00 -21.85 -12.55
CA ASN A 133 17.44 -22.04 -12.34
C ASN A 133 17.97 -21.55 -11.00
N CYS A 134 17.25 -20.69 -10.28
CA CYS A 134 17.80 -19.88 -9.20
C CYS A 134 17.12 -20.11 -7.84
N SER A 135 16.25 -21.10 -7.69
CA SER A 135 15.43 -21.35 -6.49
C SER A 135 16.18 -21.74 -5.20
N SER A 136 17.50 -21.87 -5.25
CA SER A 136 18.31 -22.19 -4.06
C SER A 136 19.69 -21.53 -4.03
N ASP A 137 20.08 -20.83 -5.09
CA ASP A 137 21.34 -20.12 -5.19
C ASP A 137 21.20 -18.97 -6.21
N CYS A 138 21.36 -17.74 -5.73
CA CYS A 138 21.34 -16.54 -6.56
C CYS A 138 22.76 -16.04 -6.93
N SER A 139 23.81 -16.75 -6.50
CA SER A 139 25.19 -16.38 -6.83
C SER A 139 25.58 -16.46 -8.32
N PRO A 140 24.92 -17.24 -9.21
CA PRO A 140 25.18 -17.15 -10.64
C PRO A 140 24.84 -15.77 -11.21
N THR A 141 25.70 -15.21 -12.06
CA THR A 141 25.53 -13.86 -12.64
C THR A 141 24.18 -13.68 -13.35
N GLU A 142 23.72 -14.72 -14.04
CA GLU A 142 22.42 -14.69 -14.72
C GLU A 142 21.24 -14.62 -13.74
N CYS A 143 21.32 -15.27 -12.58
CA CYS A 143 20.31 -15.14 -11.52
C CYS A 143 20.27 -13.71 -10.97
N GLN A 144 21.44 -13.12 -10.68
CA GLN A 144 21.55 -11.74 -10.22
C GLN A 144 20.93 -10.77 -11.23
N THR A 145 21.31 -10.91 -12.51
CA THR A 145 20.82 -10.04 -13.59
C THR A 145 19.30 -10.17 -13.75
N SER A 146 18.76 -11.40 -13.71
CA SER A 146 17.33 -11.62 -13.81
C SER A 146 16.58 -11.05 -12.60
N PHE A 147 17.11 -11.22 -11.39
CA PHE A 147 16.52 -10.63 -10.18
C PHE A 147 16.48 -9.10 -10.26
N GLN A 148 17.59 -8.46 -10.64
CA GLN A 148 17.66 -7.01 -10.81
C GLN A 148 16.74 -6.50 -11.93
N THR A 149 16.58 -7.27 -13.01
CA THR A 149 15.61 -6.95 -14.08
C THR A 149 14.18 -6.99 -13.56
N LEU A 150 13.87 -7.98 -12.74
CA LEU A 150 12.55 -8.13 -12.15
C LEU A 150 12.27 -7.04 -11.11
N ARG A 151 13.22 -6.75 -10.23
CA ARG A 151 13.19 -5.61 -9.30
C ARG A 151 12.96 -4.27 -10.01
N ALA A 152 13.69 -4.02 -11.09
CA ALA A 152 13.56 -2.78 -11.85
C ALA A 152 12.20 -2.64 -12.55
N ALA A 153 11.58 -3.76 -12.94
CA ALA A 153 10.23 -3.76 -13.48
C ALA A 153 9.19 -3.55 -12.38
N HIS A 154 9.27 -4.31 -11.29
CA HIS A 154 8.36 -4.27 -10.14
C HIS A 154 8.29 -2.88 -9.52
N ASP A 155 9.41 -2.31 -9.08
CA ASP A 155 9.36 -1.00 -8.42
C ASP A 155 9.23 0.14 -9.45
N GLY A 156 9.64 -0.05 -10.71
CA GLY A 156 9.77 1.02 -11.69
C GLY A 156 8.58 1.22 -12.63
N CYS A 157 7.65 0.26 -12.69
CA CYS A 157 6.50 0.30 -13.59
C CYS A 157 5.19 0.33 -12.81
N ASP A 158 4.13 0.80 -13.47
CA ASP A 158 2.78 0.64 -12.93
C ASP A 158 2.46 -0.86 -12.78
N HIS A 159 1.69 -1.21 -11.76
CA HIS A 159 1.35 -2.60 -11.45
C HIS A 159 0.67 -3.32 -12.65
N ASP A 160 -0.10 -2.59 -13.46
CA ASP A 160 -0.73 -3.12 -14.69
C ASP A 160 0.26 -3.39 -15.84
N ASP A 161 1.49 -2.86 -15.79
CA ASP A 161 2.55 -3.04 -16.79
C ASP A 161 3.52 -4.19 -16.44
N VAL A 162 3.36 -4.80 -15.26
CA VAL A 162 4.12 -5.96 -14.80
C VAL A 162 3.18 -7.18 -14.74
N PRO A 163 3.55 -8.34 -15.32
CA PRO A 163 2.72 -9.53 -15.19
C PRO A 163 2.58 -9.94 -13.73
N GLU A 164 1.36 -10.25 -13.27
CA GLU A 164 1.07 -10.69 -11.90
C GLU A 164 2.03 -11.78 -11.38
N ALA A 165 2.34 -12.79 -12.22
CA ALA A 165 3.26 -13.86 -11.84
C ALA A 165 4.71 -13.40 -11.66
N ALA A 166 5.09 -12.31 -12.33
CA ALA A 166 6.41 -11.69 -12.22
C ALA A 166 6.45 -10.75 -11.00
N GLU A 167 5.37 -9.98 -10.77
CA GLU A 167 5.17 -9.11 -9.61
C GLU A 167 5.28 -9.93 -8.31
N GLN A 168 4.33 -10.83 -8.08
CA GLN A 168 4.31 -11.69 -6.90
C GLN A 168 5.54 -12.61 -6.84
N GLY A 169 6.02 -13.03 -8.02
CA GLY A 169 7.13 -13.95 -8.15
C GLY A 169 8.48 -13.36 -7.75
N LEU A 170 8.62 -12.03 -7.66
CA LEU A 170 9.85 -11.39 -7.18
C LEU A 170 10.13 -11.76 -5.73
N HIS A 171 9.09 -11.74 -4.89
CA HIS A 171 9.17 -11.97 -3.44
C HIS A 171 9.75 -13.34 -3.07
N ASP A 172 9.51 -14.37 -3.89
CA ASP A 172 10.13 -15.70 -3.74
C ASP A 172 11.67 -15.68 -3.79
N PHE A 173 12.26 -14.65 -4.39
CA PHE A 173 13.70 -14.52 -4.59
C PHE A 173 14.34 -13.42 -3.73
N GLU A 174 13.58 -12.54 -3.09
CA GLU A 174 14.13 -11.37 -2.38
C GLU A 174 15.11 -11.76 -1.27
N ASP A 175 14.74 -12.71 -0.41
CA ASP A 175 15.64 -13.20 0.64
C ASP A 175 16.89 -13.89 0.08
N LEU A 176 16.71 -14.68 -0.99
CA LEU A 176 17.78 -15.46 -1.61
C LEU A 176 18.76 -14.58 -2.40
N CYS A 177 18.26 -13.52 -3.01
CA CYS A 177 18.98 -12.60 -3.86
C CYS A 177 19.31 -11.26 -3.18
N ALA A 178 18.99 -11.06 -1.89
CA ALA A 178 19.18 -9.81 -1.17
C ALA A 178 20.58 -9.19 -1.33
N ALA A 179 21.63 -10.01 -1.41
CA ALA A 179 23.01 -9.54 -1.60
C ALA A 179 23.31 -8.95 -3.00
N TYR A 180 22.38 -9.12 -3.94
CA TYR A 180 22.44 -8.71 -5.34
C TYR A 180 21.29 -7.81 -5.73
N ASP A 181 20.51 -7.34 -4.75
CA ASP A 181 19.42 -6.39 -4.97
C ASP A 181 19.95 -5.02 -5.42
N CYS A 182 19.04 -4.12 -5.80
CA CYS A 182 19.38 -2.79 -6.28
C CYS A 182 18.27 -1.78 -5.96
N ASN A 183 18.62 -0.49 -5.99
CA ASN A 183 17.67 0.62 -5.85
C ASN A 183 17.14 1.02 -7.22
N VAL A 184 15.83 1.12 -7.38
CA VAL A 184 15.22 1.66 -8.59
C VAL A 184 15.25 3.19 -8.51
N GLU A 185 15.73 3.83 -9.57
CA GLU A 185 15.62 5.28 -9.73
C GLU A 185 14.28 5.56 -10.39
N HIS A 186 13.42 6.32 -9.70
CA HIS A 186 12.19 6.84 -10.27
C HIS A 186 12.55 8.13 -11.00
N ASP A 187 12.59 8.08 -12.33
CA ASP A 187 12.79 9.28 -13.14
C ASP A 187 11.47 10.07 -13.09
N HIS A 188 11.36 11.00 -12.14
CA HIS A 188 10.21 11.92 -12.00
C HIS A 188 10.03 12.84 -13.22
N ASP A 189 10.94 12.76 -14.20
CA ASP A 189 10.97 13.53 -15.45
C ASP A 189 10.51 12.68 -16.65
N HIS A 190 9.53 11.78 -16.49
CA HIS A 190 8.72 11.38 -17.64
C HIS A 190 7.89 12.58 -18.12
N ASP A 191 8.58 13.43 -18.88
CA ASP A 191 8.12 14.48 -19.79
C ASP A 191 6.91 13.94 -20.57
N HIS A 192 5.72 14.04 -19.96
CA HIS A 192 4.48 14.09 -20.69
C HIS A 192 4.48 15.41 -21.44
N ASP A 193 5.09 15.37 -22.61
CA ASP A 193 5.13 16.41 -23.65
C ASP A 193 3.69 16.64 -24.18
N HIS A 194 2.84 17.15 -23.30
CA HIS A 194 1.47 17.60 -23.54
C HIS A 194 1.34 18.97 -22.90
N ASP A 195 1.55 20.00 -23.74
CA ASP A 195 1.25 21.41 -23.53
C ASP A 195 -0.06 21.64 -22.76
N HIS A 196 -0.02 21.57 -21.43
CA HIS A 196 -1.04 22.13 -20.54
C HIS A 196 -0.35 22.60 -19.27
N ASP A 197 -0.26 23.92 -19.13
CA ASP A 197 0.17 24.65 -17.93
C ASP A 197 -0.62 24.18 -16.68
N HIS A 198 -0.17 23.11 -16.05
CA HIS A 198 -0.60 22.70 -14.73
C HIS A 198 0.65 22.64 -13.85
N ASP A 199 0.71 23.58 -12.91
CA ASP A 199 1.71 23.63 -11.85
C ASP A 199 1.84 22.22 -11.25
N HIS A 200 2.99 21.59 -11.46
CA HIS A 200 3.40 20.41 -10.69
C HIS A 200 3.65 20.89 -9.26
N ASP A 201 2.61 20.79 -8.45
CA ASP A 201 2.74 20.91 -7.00
C ASP A 201 3.66 19.77 -6.54
N ASP A 202 4.90 20.16 -6.20
CA ASP A 202 5.85 19.45 -5.34
C ASP A 202 5.11 18.53 -4.36
N HIS A 203 5.53 17.26 -4.26
CA HIS A 203 4.96 16.06 -3.59
C HIS A 203 4.44 16.29 -2.15
N THR A 204 3.55 17.26 -2.00
CA THR A 204 3.05 17.73 -0.73
C THR A 204 1.67 17.15 -0.61
N CYS A 205 1.52 16.26 0.37
CA CYS A 205 0.23 15.74 0.78
C CYS A 205 -0.74 16.91 1.05
N ALA A 206 -1.52 17.27 0.03
CA ALA A 206 -2.50 18.35 0.10
C ALA A 206 -3.67 17.85 0.97
N ALA A 207 -3.48 17.96 2.28
CA ALA A 207 -4.46 18.00 3.35
C ALA A 207 -5.75 17.16 3.16
N SER A 208 -5.63 15.83 3.11
CA SER A 208 -6.76 14.94 3.43
C SER A 208 -7.02 14.84 4.95
N ARG A 209 -6.16 15.42 5.80
CA ARG A 209 -6.31 15.46 7.27
C ARG A 209 -7.48 16.36 7.72
N SER A 210 -8.71 15.94 7.46
CA SER A 210 -9.90 16.41 8.20
C SER A 210 -10.48 15.26 9.02
N GLY A 211 -10.07 15.17 10.29
CA GLY A 211 -10.80 14.36 11.27
C GLY A 211 -9.99 13.79 12.42
N THR A 212 -9.31 14.61 13.23
CA THR A 212 -8.93 14.16 14.59
C THR A 212 -10.19 13.94 15.42
N LEU A 213 -10.70 12.72 15.47
CA LEU A 213 -11.68 12.29 16.48
C LEU A 213 -10.93 12.04 17.78
N ALA A 214 -10.94 13.06 18.65
CA ALA A 214 -10.53 12.90 20.04
C ALA A 214 -11.39 11.80 20.70
N TRP A 215 -10.73 10.74 21.17
CA TRP A 215 -11.34 9.71 22.01
C TRP A 215 -11.98 10.34 23.25
N ILE A 216 -13.31 10.35 23.32
CA ILE A 216 -14.05 10.66 24.56
C ILE A 216 -14.30 9.33 25.27
N PRO A 217 -13.70 9.07 26.45
CA PRO A 217 -14.02 7.87 27.20
C PRO A 217 -15.46 7.96 27.72
N LEU A 218 -16.28 6.97 27.33
CA LEU A 218 -17.62 6.73 27.85
C LEU A 218 -17.53 6.45 29.36
N GLY A 219 -17.79 7.48 30.16
CA GLY A 219 -17.97 7.36 31.61
C GLY A 219 -19.20 6.51 31.93
N VAL A 220 -18.99 5.41 32.67
CA VAL A 220 -20.04 4.52 33.18
C VAL A 220 -20.95 5.31 34.13
N ALA A 221 -22.19 5.55 33.72
CA ALA A 221 -23.21 6.12 34.61
C ALA A 221 -23.74 5.04 35.57
N ALA A 222 -23.30 5.11 36.83
CA ALA A 222 -23.87 4.31 37.91
C ALA A 222 -25.28 4.82 38.25
N VAL A 223 -26.30 4.01 37.96
CA VAL A 223 -27.69 4.27 38.37
C VAL A 223 -27.86 3.79 39.81
N VAL A 224 -27.86 4.73 40.77
CA VAL A 224 -28.25 4.45 42.16
C VAL A 224 -29.77 4.39 42.24
N GLY A 225 -30.32 3.19 42.41
CA GLY A 225 -31.73 2.98 42.70
C GLY A 225 -32.08 3.42 44.12
N VAL A 226 -33.06 4.33 44.26
CA VAL A 226 -33.69 4.65 45.55
C VAL A 226 -35.03 3.92 45.61
N ALA A 227 -35.12 2.94 46.52
CA ALA A 227 -36.37 2.31 46.90
C ALA A 227 -37.11 3.22 47.91
N PHE A 228 -38.38 3.49 47.65
CA PHE A 228 -39.30 4.07 48.65
C PHE A 228 -40.31 3.00 49.09
N MET A 229 -40.44 2.87 50.41
CA MET A 229 -41.59 2.27 51.11
C MET A 229 -42.80 3.19 51.05
#